data_AF-A0A660LTL8-F1
#
_entry.id   AF-A0A660LTL8-F1
#
_cell.length_a   1.000
_cell.length_b   1.000
_cell.length_c   1.000
_cell.angle_alpha   90.00
_cell.angle_beta   90.00
_cell.angle_gamma   90.00
#
_symmetry.space_group_name_H-M   'P 1'
#
loop_
_entity.id
_entity.type
_entity.pdbx_description
1 polymer ?
#
loop_
_entity_poly.entity_id
_entity_poly.type
_entity_poly.pdbx_seq_one_letter_code
_entity_poly.pdbx_strand_id
1 'polypeptide(L)'
;DEPIFLNPQTPGEGYPFDYLQESTLSIAHPLFVSHLSKDRAWAFVSDDAVWGWVKIEDIKFISDDEANAYQKSSFVTIKTDKMPVYDKAGNFLFYSRVGAILPVLAQDSKNYYGKIYVRNLLREFVLPKSVGALFPLKFNDSNLKTLISSLLTQPYGWGGVDKLRDCSLFTKDLLASFGVWLPRNSRAQANMGQKFDLKGLSNAAKTKEIKEKGVPYLTLVHLPGHIMLYAGYKGDDIYVVHDAWGLKTENNGRALIGATAITTLNIGQNRSDIQNANLLISKVDSINVIKPENFISDKARKISALERAYGVKVEENLVKFSDGTSLVYDDFKQKDDECSIGADIEDMNALDYAAFSPLSTALSDAGRCRNYEFLGKIYGSSESEVKANLVDVVWLKDSLALKLPFNSKNGAAAALQNVSNELNEMAKSDPALLEYLKDPGGTFKWRIIAGTNRLSPHSYGIAIDINVKKSHYWQWSNGYQNLIPEKIVRVFEKHKFIWGGRWKHFDTMHFEYRPEMFE
;
A
#
# COMPACT_ATOMS: atom_id res chain seq x y z
N ASP A 1 27.53 26.54 -11.01
CA ASP A 1 27.13 27.50 -9.96
C ASP A 1 26.42 28.72 -10.51
N GLU A 2 26.76 29.24 -11.70
CA GLU A 2 25.98 30.30 -12.33
C GLU A 2 24.85 29.71 -13.19
N PRO A 3 23.60 30.19 -13.06
CA PRO A 3 22.48 29.68 -13.83
C PRO A 3 22.52 30.18 -15.27
N ILE A 4 21.98 29.39 -16.20
CA ILE A 4 21.71 29.83 -17.57
C ILE A 4 20.20 29.90 -17.74
N PHE A 5 19.69 31.11 -17.89
CA PHE A 5 18.32 31.37 -18.33
C PHE A 5 18.31 31.69 -19.82
N LEU A 6 17.21 31.39 -20.49
CA LEU A 6 16.93 31.94 -21.81
C LEU A 6 16.46 33.40 -21.63
N ASN A 7 15.55 33.92 -22.44
CA ASN A 7 15.10 35.30 -22.29
C ASN A 7 14.17 35.44 -21.05
N PRO A 8 14.57 36.10 -19.94
CA PRO A 8 13.76 36.14 -18.72
C PRO A 8 12.46 36.93 -18.88
N GLN A 9 12.33 37.73 -19.94
CA GLN A 9 11.09 38.43 -20.30
C GLN A 9 10.06 37.51 -20.98
N THR A 10 10.47 36.31 -21.40
CA THR A 10 9.57 35.33 -22.02
C THR A 10 8.95 34.44 -20.94
N PRO A 11 7.61 34.33 -20.87
CA PRO A 11 6.95 33.52 -19.84
C PRO A 11 7.37 32.04 -19.85
N GLY A 12 8.06 31.62 -18.79
CA GLY A 12 8.58 30.26 -18.63
C GLY A 12 10.06 30.07 -18.98
N GLU A 13 10.81 31.14 -19.21
CA GLU A 13 12.21 31.07 -19.67
C GLU A 13 13.21 31.76 -18.71
N GLY A 14 12.71 32.45 -17.67
CA GLY A 14 13.50 33.03 -16.57
C GLY A 14 13.52 32.12 -15.32
N TYR A 15 13.80 32.66 -14.13
CA TYR A 15 13.71 31.86 -12.89
C TYR A 15 12.32 31.20 -12.73
N PRO A 16 12.22 29.90 -12.36
CA PRO A 16 13.29 29.01 -11.88
C PRO A 16 13.96 28.13 -12.97
N PHE A 17 13.78 28.41 -14.26
CA PHE A 17 14.23 27.57 -15.38
C PHE A 17 15.73 27.70 -15.70
N ASP A 18 16.59 27.28 -14.77
CA ASP A 18 18.02 27.15 -15.03
C ASP A 18 18.29 25.93 -15.93
N TYR A 19 18.69 26.17 -17.17
CA TYR A 19 18.92 25.12 -18.17
C TYR A 19 20.21 24.31 -17.93
N LEU A 20 21.06 24.71 -16.98
CA LEU A 20 22.18 23.86 -16.52
C LEU A 20 21.78 22.89 -15.40
N GLN A 21 20.63 23.12 -14.75
CA GLN A 21 20.16 22.28 -13.66
C GLN A 21 19.46 21.03 -14.22
N GLU A 22 20.13 19.88 -14.13
CA GLU A 22 19.60 18.60 -14.63
C GLU A 22 18.73 17.89 -13.58
N SER A 23 19.27 17.66 -12.38
CA SER A 23 18.61 16.91 -11.32
C SER A 23 19.14 17.25 -9.93
N THR A 24 18.41 16.87 -8.89
CA THR A 24 18.87 16.91 -7.50
C THR A 24 18.98 15.50 -6.94
N LEU A 25 20.10 15.23 -6.26
CA LEU A 25 20.37 13.98 -5.57
C LEU A 25 20.11 14.11 -4.08
N SER A 26 19.62 13.03 -3.45
CA SER A 26 19.59 12.94 -1.98
C SER A 26 20.97 12.62 -1.42
N ILE A 27 21.15 12.86 -0.13
CA ILE A 27 22.32 12.34 0.59
C ILE A 27 22.38 10.81 0.49
N ALA A 28 23.61 10.27 0.45
CA ALA A 28 23.90 8.84 0.35
C ALA A 28 23.38 8.15 -0.93
N HIS A 29 23.13 8.92 -1.99
CA HIS A 29 22.86 8.37 -3.31
C HIS A 29 24.14 7.79 -3.92
N PRO A 30 24.16 6.52 -4.36
CA PRO A 30 25.32 5.95 -5.03
C PRO A 30 25.62 6.65 -6.36
N LEU A 31 26.89 6.90 -6.64
CA LEU A 31 27.36 7.56 -7.85
C LEU A 31 28.54 6.83 -8.47
N PHE A 32 28.60 6.82 -9.79
CA PHE A 32 29.80 6.47 -10.54
C PHE A 32 30.52 7.75 -10.97
N VAL A 33 31.78 7.94 -10.54
CA VAL A 33 32.60 9.08 -10.94
C VAL A 33 33.42 8.69 -12.18
N SER A 34 33.20 9.40 -13.28
CA SER A 34 33.91 9.13 -14.53
C SER A 34 35.11 10.05 -14.73
N HIS A 35 34.97 11.34 -14.43
CA HIS A 35 36.01 12.35 -14.65
C HIS A 35 36.02 13.39 -13.53
N LEU A 36 37.15 14.10 -13.41
CA LEU A 36 37.27 15.31 -12.60
C LEU A 36 37.54 16.51 -13.50
N SER A 37 37.07 17.69 -13.09
CA SER A 37 37.47 18.95 -13.71
C SER A 37 38.98 19.17 -13.56
N LYS A 38 39.58 20.02 -14.41
CA LYS A 38 41.04 20.27 -14.39
C LYS A 38 41.52 20.83 -13.05
N ASP A 39 40.72 21.66 -12.40
CA ASP A 39 40.95 22.23 -11.07
C ASP A 39 40.53 21.31 -9.91
N ARG A 40 39.93 20.15 -10.24
CA ARG A 40 39.40 19.14 -9.31
C ARG A 40 38.29 19.62 -8.37
N ALA A 41 37.69 20.78 -8.62
CA ALA A 41 36.55 21.27 -7.85
C ALA A 41 35.25 20.49 -8.13
N TRP A 42 35.16 19.86 -9.31
CA TRP A 42 33.96 19.17 -9.78
C TRP A 42 34.26 17.74 -10.24
N ALA A 43 33.29 16.86 -10.01
CA ALA A 43 33.26 15.49 -10.50
C ALA A 43 32.13 15.34 -11.52
N PHE A 44 32.43 14.72 -12.67
CA PHE A 44 31.43 14.29 -13.63
C PHE A 44 30.97 12.89 -13.26
N VAL A 45 29.69 12.75 -12.92
CA VAL A 45 29.12 11.57 -12.29
C VAL A 45 27.91 11.06 -13.07
N SER A 46 27.64 9.76 -12.95
CA SER A 46 26.35 9.14 -13.26
C SER A 46 25.67 8.71 -11.97
N ASP A 47 24.38 9.01 -11.85
CA ASP A 47 23.49 8.29 -10.95
C ASP A 47 22.81 7.12 -11.70
N ASP A 48 21.68 6.65 -11.19
CA ASP A 48 20.85 5.61 -11.79
C ASP A 48 20.06 6.07 -13.04
N ALA A 49 20.07 7.36 -13.40
CA ALA A 49 19.18 7.94 -14.42
C ALA A 49 19.81 9.01 -15.34
N VAL A 50 20.78 9.79 -14.88
CA VAL A 50 21.38 10.93 -15.59
C VAL A 50 22.87 11.06 -15.30
N TRP A 51 23.53 11.84 -16.17
CA TRP A 51 24.90 12.28 -15.99
C TRP A 51 24.93 13.76 -15.66
N GLY A 52 25.85 14.19 -14.79
CA GLY A 52 25.96 15.59 -14.41
C GLY A 52 27.25 15.92 -13.66
N TRP A 53 27.47 17.22 -13.44
CA TRP A 53 28.57 17.72 -12.62
C TRP A 53 28.10 17.97 -11.19
N VAL A 54 28.86 17.44 -10.22
CA VAL A 54 28.65 17.69 -8.78
C VAL A 54 29.92 18.21 -8.15
N LYS A 55 29.79 18.98 -7.07
CA LYS A 55 30.97 19.46 -6.33
C LYS A 55 31.66 18.31 -5.64
N ILE A 56 32.99 18.31 -5.68
CA ILE A 56 33.80 17.25 -5.06
C ILE A 56 33.57 17.16 -3.53
N GLU A 57 33.22 18.28 -2.89
CA GLU A 57 32.97 18.37 -1.44
C GLU A 57 31.64 17.73 -0.99
N ASP A 58 30.72 17.51 -1.93
CA ASP A 58 29.40 16.91 -1.67
C ASP A 58 29.40 15.38 -1.85
N ILE A 59 30.50 14.81 -2.35
CA ILE A 59 30.64 13.37 -2.56
C ILE A 59 31.78 12.77 -1.75
N LYS A 60 31.69 11.47 -1.48
CA LYS A 60 32.71 10.69 -0.79
C LYS A 60 33.04 9.44 -1.60
N PHE A 61 34.30 9.29 -1.99
CA PHE A 61 34.80 8.01 -2.53
C PHE A 61 34.85 6.98 -1.41
N ILE A 62 34.36 5.78 -1.73
CA ILE A 62 34.35 4.61 -0.84
C ILE A 62 35.15 3.49 -1.48
N SER A 63 35.72 2.62 -0.65
CA SER A 63 36.39 1.39 -1.07
C SER A 63 35.39 0.32 -1.51
N ASP A 64 35.87 -0.71 -2.22
CA ASP A 64 35.06 -1.87 -2.61
C ASP A 64 34.47 -2.59 -1.38
N ASP A 65 35.22 -2.66 -0.27
CA ASP A 65 34.73 -3.24 0.98
C ASP A 65 33.60 -2.41 1.61
N GLU A 66 33.72 -1.08 1.61
CA GLU A 66 32.65 -0.18 2.04
C GLU A 66 31.42 -0.31 1.14
N ALA A 67 31.59 -0.39 -0.19
CA ALA A 67 30.50 -0.58 -1.13
C ALA A 67 29.79 -1.93 -0.92
N ASN A 68 30.54 -3.01 -0.73
CA ASN A 68 30.01 -4.35 -0.44
C ASN A 68 29.25 -4.39 0.90
N ALA A 69 29.74 -3.70 1.93
CA ALA A 69 29.04 -3.56 3.20
C ALA A 69 27.75 -2.73 3.06
N TYR A 70 27.80 -1.67 2.25
CA TYR A 70 26.64 -0.83 1.95
C TYR A 70 25.53 -1.62 1.26
N GLN A 71 25.86 -2.42 0.23
CA GLN A 71 24.90 -3.26 -0.50
C GLN A 71 24.18 -4.29 0.38
N LYS A 72 24.85 -4.79 1.44
CA LYS A 72 24.29 -5.77 2.38
C LYS A 72 23.50 -5.14 3.53
N SER A 73 23.45 -3.81 3.60
CA SER A 73 22.76 -3.11 4.69
C SER A 73 21.24 -3.23 4.54
N SER A 74 20.55 -3.11 5.67
CA SER A 74 19.13 -2.79 5.65
C SER A 74 18.96 -1.30 5.36
N PHE A 75 17.82 -0.90 4.82
CA PHE A 75 17.57 0.49 4.44
C PHE A 75 16.28 1.02 5.06
N VAL A 76 16.26 2.34 5.26
CA VAL A 76 15.06 3.11 5.57
C VAL A 76 14.81 4.13 4.48
N THR A 77 13.54 4.39 4.20
CA THR A 77 13.10 5.49 3.33
C THR A 77 12.44 6.59 4.14
N ILE A 78 12.48 7.81 3.63
CA ILE A 78 11.87 8.98 4.25
C ILE A 78 10.39 9.08 3.87
N LYS A 79 9.52 9.27 4.86
CA LYS A 79 8.08 9.50 4.70
C LYS A 79 7.68 10.97 4.77
N THR A 80 8.50 11.79 5.46
CA THR A 80 8.22 13.21 5.69
C THR A 80 9.40 14.05 5.22
N ASP A 81 9.16 14.91 4.23
CA ASP A 81 10.17 15.79 3.63
C ASP A 81 10.62 16.89 4.62
N LYS A 82 11.87 17.37 4.45
CA LYS A 82 12.45 18.53 5.16
C LYS A 82 12.43 18.45 6.70
N MET A 83 12.46 17.26 7.28
CA MET A 83 12.60 17.10 8.73
C MET A 83 14.08 17.07 9.12
N PRO A 84 14.51 17.76 10.20
CA PRO A 84 15.90 17.76 10.60
C PRO A 84 16.32 16.37 11.12
N VAL A 85 17.46 15.89 10.65
CA VAL A 85 18.13 14.67 11.12
C VAL A 85 19.34 15.07 11.95
N TYR A 86 19.50 14.43 13.10
CA TYR A 86 20.51 14.76 14.09
C TYR A 86 21.46 13.59 14.35
N ASP A 87 22.62 13.88 14.93
CA ASP A 87 23.45 12.86 15.59
C ASP A 87 22.96 12.58 17.02
N LYS A 88 23.59 11.61 17.70
CA LYS A 88 23.23 11.23 19.09
C LYS A 88 23.42 12.35 20.11
N ALA A 89 24.23 13.35 19.81
CA ALA A 89 24.44 14.52 20.67
C ALA A 89 23.44 15.65 20.35
N GLY A 90 22.52 15.44 19.39
CA GLY A 90 21.52 16.44 18.99
C GLY A 90 22.05 17.48 18.02
N ASN A 91 23.24 17.29 17.43
CA ASN A 91 23.74 18.21 16.42
C ASN A 91 23.07 17.94 15.07
N PHE A 92 22.65 19.01 14.40
CA PHE A 92 22.05 18.93 13.07
C PHE A 92 23.04 18.33 12.05
N LEU A 93 22.55 17.43 11.21
CA LEU A 93 23.30 16.81 10.12
C LEU A 93 22.78 17.26 8.75
N PHE A 94 21.52 16.99 8.46
CA PHE A 94 20.87 17.32 7.19
C PHE A 94 19.34 17.30 7.34
N TYR A 95 18.64 17.79 6.33
CA TYR A 95 17.19 17.63 6.22
C TYR A 95 16.84 16.36 5.47
N SER A 96 15.88 15.59 5.99
CA SER A 96 15.32 14.42 5.33
C SER A 96 14.72 14.81 3.98
N ARG A 97 14.81 13.90 3.01
CA ARG A 97 14.23 14.09 1.68
C ARG A 97 13.44 12.84 1.29
N VAL A 98 12.16 13.00 0.95
CA VAL A 98 11.38 11.91 0.32
C VAL A 98 12.09 11.45 -0.96
N GLY A 99 12.24 10.14 -1.13
CA GLY A 99 13.07 9.52 -2.17
C GLY A 99 14.46 9.09 -1.69
N ALA A 100 14.94 9.62 -0.56
CA ALA A 100 16.21 9.18 0.03
C ALA A 100 16.08 7.79 0.67
N ILE A 101 17.06 6.93 0.39
CA ILE A 101 17.20 5.58 0.94
C ILE A 101 18.49 5.54 1.76
N LEU A 102 18.37 5.39 3.07
CA LEU A 102 19.49 5.51 4.02
C LEU A 102 19.81 4.16 4.67
N PRO A 103 21.10 3.80 4.83
CA PRO A 103 21.49 2.55 5.49
C PRO A 103 21.17 2.62 6.98
N VAL A 104 20.56 1.56 7.51
CA VAL A 104 20.26 1.41 8.93
C VAL A 104 21.04 0.23 9.51
N LEU A 105 21.60 0.45 10.70
CA LEU A 105 22.42 -0.53 11.42
C LEU A 105 21.70 -1.09 12.65
N ALA A 106 20.82 -0.30 13.27
CA ALA A 106 20.05 -0.70 14.43
C ALA A 106 18.72 0.07 14.52
N GLN A 107 17.81 -0.41 15.35
CA GLN A 107 16.56 0.27 15.66
C GLN A 107 16.12 -0.05 17.08
N ASP A 108 15.34 0.85 17.68
CA ASP A 108 14.58 0.60 18.91
C ASP A 108 13.07 0.83 18.67
N SER A 109 12.29 1.01 19.73
CA SER A 109 10.84 1.26 19.62
C SER A 109 10.49 2.61 18.99
N LYS A 110 11.39 3.59 18.98
CA LYS A 110 11.14 4.98 18.55
C LYS A 110 11.96 5.40 17.33
N ASN A 111 13.19 4.90 17.18
CA ASN A 111 14.17 5.42 16.24
C ASN A 111 14.86 4.33 15.42
N TYR A 112 15.34 4.74 14.26
CA TYR A 112 16.36 4.06 13.47
C TYR A 112 17.72 4.73 13.68
N TYR A 113 18.78 3.93 13.67
CA TYR A 113 20.16 4.37 13.84
C TYR A 113 21.01 3.87 12.68
N GLY A 114 21.80 4.74 12.09
CA GLY A 114 22.72 4.39 11.01
C GLY A 114 23.95 5.29 11.00
N LYS A 115 24.81 5.07 10.02
CA LYS A 115 26.00 5.88 9.75
C LYS A 115 25.92 6.46 8.36
N ILE A 116 26.31 7.72 8.22
CA ILE A 116 26.25 8.44 6.95
C ILE A 116 27.38 9.47 6.86
N TYR A 117 27.91 9.66 5.66
CA TYR A 117 28.91 10.70 5.41
C TYR A 117 28.22 12.05 5.26
N VAL A 118 28.63 13.01 6.10
CA VAL A 118 28.19 14.41 6.03
C VAL A 118 29.45 15.28 5.97
N ARG A 119 29.65 16.02 4.87
CA ARG A 119 30.85 16.84 4.64
C ARG A 119 32.15 16.05 4.88
N ASN A 120 32.25 14.88 4.25
CA ASN A 120 33.38 13.94 4.38
C ASN A 120 33.64 13.32 5.76
N LEU A 121 32.77 13.56 6.75
CA LEU A 121 32.87 12.95 8.07
C LEU A 121 31.79 11.88 8.23
N LEU A 122 32.19 10.68 8.66
CA LEU A 122 31.25 9.62 9.00
C LEU A 122 30.58 9.96 10.34
N ARG A 123 29.26 10.13 10.32
CA ARG A 123 28.45 10.50 11.48
C ARG A 123 27.38 9.46 11.73
N GLU A 124 27.11 9.19 13.00
CA GLU A 124 25.92 8.43 13.38
C GLU A 124 24.71 9.36 13.29
N PHE A 125 23.61 8.87 12.72
CA PHE A 125 22.35 9.60 12.67
C PHE A 125 21.27 8.89 13.49
N VAL A 126 20.34 9.67 14.01
CA VAL A 126 19.11 9.21 14.65
C VAL A 126 17.93 9.67 13.79
N LEU A 127 17.14 8.70 13.30
CA LEU A 127 15.95 8.97 12.48
C LEU A 127 14.69 8.47 13.19
N PRO A 128 13.77 9.36 13.61
CA PRO A 128 12.51 8.94 14.21
C PRO A 128 11.66 8.08 13.27
N LYS A 129 10.99 7.05 13.80
CA LYS A 129 10.02 6.21 13.05
C LYS A 129 8.79 6.98 12.55
N SER A 130 8.56 8.19 13.08
CA SER A 130 7.58 9.14 12.55
C SER A 130 8.04 9.80 11.24
N VAL A 131 9.36 9.93 11.00
CA VAL A 131 9.95 10.57 9.81
C VAL A 131 10.31 9.55 8.72
N GLY A 132 10.76 8.35 9.11
CA GLY A 132 11.15 7.28 8.18
C GLY A 132 10.52 5.93 8.50
N ALA A 133 10.70 4.97 7.61
CA ALA A 133 10.32 3.57 7.79
C ALA A 133 11.29 2.65 7.05
N LEU A 134 11.28 1.35 7.35
CA LEU A 134 12.03 0.37 6.57
C LEU A 134 11.64 0.45 5.09
N PHE A 135 12.65 0.36 4.22
CA PHE A 135 12.48 0.32 2.77
C PHE A 135 12.34 -1.13 2.29
N PRO A 136 11.45 -1.41 1.31
CA PRO A 136 10.52 -0.49 0.68
C PRO A 136 9.32 -0.16 1.60
N LEU A 137 8.77 1.05 1.46
CA LEU A 137 7.59 1.44 2.20
C LEU A 137 6.39 0.59 1.75
N LYS A 138 5.58 0.09 2.70
CA LYS A 138 4.34 -0.61 2.37
C LYS A 138 3.39 0.33 1.62
N PHE A 139 2.91 -0.10 0.46
CA PHE A 139 1.92 0.66 -0.32
C PHE A 139 0.55 0.57 0.36
N ASN A 140 0.12 1.63 1.03
CA ASN A 140 -1.18 1.74 1.70
C ASN A 140 -1.58 3.21 1.87
N ASP A 141 -2.85 3.43 2.18
CA ASP A 141 -3.45 4.76 2.36
C ASP A 141 -2.71 5.66 3.36
N SER A 142 -2.30 5.11 4.50
CA SER A 142 -1.64 5.88 5.57
C SER A 142 -0.29 6.41 5.10
N ASN A 143 0.50 5.55 4.45
CA ASN A 143 1.81 5.89 3.91
C ASN A 143 1.72 6.85 2.72
N LEU A 144 0.77 6.64 1.80
CA LEU A 144 0.50 7.55 0.68
C LEU A 144 0.09 8.94 1.17
N LYS A 145 -0.87 9.01 2.10
CA LYS A 145 -1.33 10.29 2.68
C LYS A 145 -0.20 11.03 3.37
N THR A 146 0.63 10.33 4.15
CA THR A 146 1.79 10.94 4.83
C THR A 146 2.78 11.53 3.83
N LEU A 147 3.17 10.74 2.82
CA LEU A 147 4.13 11.16 1.80
C LEU A 147 3.62 12.35 1.00
N ILE A 148 2.42 12.23 0.41
CA ILE A 148 1.82 13.29 -0.40
C ILE A 148 1.62 14.56 0.44
N SER A 149 1.07 14.45 1.65
CA SER A 149 0.87 15.62 2.52
C SER A 149 2.17 16.32 2.88
N SER A 150 3.28 15.58 3.00
CA SER A 150 4.59 16.20 3.26
C SER A 150 5.16 16.98 2.07
N LEU A 151 4.67 16.70 0.86
CA LEU A 151 5.13 17.31 -0.39
C LEU A 151 4.18 18.38 -0.92
N LEU A 152 2.88 18.32 -0.58
CA LEU A 152 1.90 19.31 -1.01
C LEU A 152 2.37 20.73 -0.68
N THR A 153 2.11 21.65 -1.60
CA THR A 153 2.49 23.07 -1.52
C THR A 153 3.99 23.37 -1.61
N GLN A 154 4.85 22.35 -1.77
CA GLN A 154 6.26 22.59 -2.09
C GLN A 154 6.36 23.36 -3.42
N PRO A 155 7.15 24.46 -3.49
CA PRO A 155 7.29 25.21 -4.73
C PRO A 155 7.94 24.37 -5.84
N TYR A 156 7.53 24.65 -7.08
CA TYR A 156 8.10 24.03 -8.27
C TYR A 156 9.56 24.45 -8.46
N GLY A 157 10.47 23.49 -8.65
CA GLY A 157 11.86 23.72 -9.00
C GLY A 157 12.27 22.95 -10.25
N TRP A 158 12.45 23.66 -11.37
CA TRP A 158 12.94 23.09 -12.62
C TRP A 158 14.26 22.34 -12.40
N GLY A 159 14.37 21.09 -12.86
CA GLY A 159 15.60 20.32 -12.67
C GLY A 159 15.95 20.02 -11.20
N GLY A 160 15.07 20.38 -10.24
CA GLY A 160 15.36 20.37 -8.82
C GLY A 160 16.12 21.60 -8.30
N VAL A 161 16.09 22.75 -8.99
CA VAL A 161 16.61 24.04 -8.45
C VAL A 161 16.15 24.23 -6.99
N ASP A 162 17.04 24.76 -6.15
CA ASP A 162 16.81 24.97 -4.71
C ASP A 162 16.49 23.69 -3.91
N LYS A 163 16.91 22.53 -4.43
CA LYS A 163 16.61 21.20 -3.87
C LYS A 163 15.11 20.92 -3.82
N LEU A 164 14.33 21.54 -4.69
CA LEU A 164 12.91 21.30 -4.85
C LEU A 164 12.68 20.14 -5.84
N ARG A 165 11.48 20.05 -6.40
CA ARG A 165 11.11 19.03 -7.38
C ARG A 165 10.46 19.68 -8.60
N ASP A 166 10.69 19.07 -9.76
CA ASP A 166 9.84 19.25 -10.93
C ASP A 166 8.86 18.07 -11.04
N CYS A 167 8.02 18.10 -12.06
CA CYS A 167 6.99 17.09 -12.29
C CYS A 167 7.50 15.63 -12.24
N SER A 168 8.66 15.37 -12.82
CA SER A 168 9.21 14.02 -12.99
C SER A 168 10.13 13.61 -11.84
N LEU A 169 10.82 14.58 -11.21
CA LEU A 169 11.53 14.30 -9.96
C LEU A 169 10.54 14.04 -8.81
N PHE A 170 9.38 14.70 -8.80
CA PHE A 170 8.28 14.43 -7.89
C PHE A 170 7.79 12.98 -7.96
N THR A 171 7.42 12.51 -9.16
CA THR A 171 6.95 11.13 -9.35
C THR A 171 8.05 10.12 -9.03
N LYS A 172 9.31 10.39 -9.43
CA LYS A 172 10.46 9.53 -9.13
C LYS A 172 10.69 9.40 -7.62
N ASP A 173 10.82 10.51 -6.89
CA ASP A 173 11.09 10.50 -5.45
C ASP A 173 9.94 9.85 -4.64
N LEU A 174 8.70 10.14 -5.02
CA LEU A 174 7.53 9.57 -4.36
C LEU A 174 7.43 8.06 -4.56
N LEU A 175 7.58 7.58 -5.80
CA LEU A 175 7.45 6.15 -6.12
C LEU A 175 8.69 5.35 -5.71
N ALA A 176 9.88 5.96 -5.71
CA ALA A 176 11.09 5.35 -5.15
C ALA A 176 10.89 4.93 -3.70
N SER A 177 10.13 5.69 -2.90
CA SER A 177 9.86 5.35 -1.50
C SER A 177 9.13 4.00 -1.34
N PHE A 178 8.36 3.58 -2.33
CA PHE A 178 7.66 2.28 -2.38
C PHE A 178 8.47 1.18 -3.09
N GLY A 179 9.74 1.45 -3.43
CA GLY A 179 10.59 0.53 -4.18
C GLY A 179 10.30 0.48 -5.68
N VAL A 180 9.61 1.49 -6.23
CA VAL A 180 9.38 1.59 -7.67
C VAL A 180 10.39 2.55 -8.27
N TRP A 181 11.27 2.01 -9.10
CA TRP A 181 12.23 2.81 -9.84
C TRP A 181 11.58 3.48 -11.06
N LEU A 182 11.87 4.76 -11.26
CA LEU A 182 11.51 5.53 -12.45
C LEU A 182 12.73 6.25 -13.03
N PRO A 183 12.82 6.40 -14.37
CA PRO A 183 13.82 7.27 -14.99
C PRO A 183 13.55 8.74 -14.64
N ARG A 184 14.55 9.61 -14.82
CA ARG A 184 14.50 11.01 -14.37
C ARG A 184 13.49 11.87 -15.12
N ASN A 185 13.36 11.67 -16.43
CA ASN A 185 12.63 12.58 -17.33
C ASN A 185 11.22 12.08 -17.64
N SER A 186 10.24 13.00 -17.70
CA SER A 186 8.82 12.72 -17.96
C SER A 186 8.58 11.84 -19.20
N ARG A 187 9.26 12.14 -20.32
CA ARG A 187 9.17 11.35 -21.56
C ARG A 187 9.62 9.90 -21.37
N ALA A 188 10.66 9.67 -20.57
CA ALA A 188 11.15 8.32 -20.30
C ALA A 188 10.21 7.58 -19.35
N GLN A 189 9.67 8.28 -18.34
CA GLN A 189 8.68 7.72 -17.42
C GLN A 189 7.39 7.30 -18.16
N ALA A 190 7.01 8.00 -19.23
CA ALA A 190 5.88 7.67 -20.08
C ALA A 190 6.08 6.41 -20.96
N ASN A 191 7.18 5.67 -20.77
CA ASN A 191 7.40 4.35 -21.34
C ASN A 191 7.52 3.26 -20.26
N MET A 192 7.28 3.59 -18.99
CA MET A 192 7.32 2.65 -17.88
C MET A 192 5.96 2.00 -17.68
N GLY A 193 5.95 0.72 -17.29
CA GLY A 193 4.71 -0.01 -16.98
C GLY A 193 3.81 -0.25 -18.20
N GLN A 194 2.53 -0.51 -17.95
CA GLN A 194 1.55 -0.78 -19.00
C GLN A 194 1.02 0.54 -19.57
N LYS A 195 1.45 0.86 -20.80
CA LYS A 195 1.07 2.09 -21.49
C LYS A 195 -0.24 1.94 -22.25
N PHE A 196 -1.10 2.94 -22.13
CA PHE A 196 -2.30 3.11 -22.95
C PHE A 196 -2.22 4.44 -23.68
N ASP A 197 -2.31 4.39 -25.01
CA ASP A 197 -2.29 5.57 -25.87
C ASP A 197 -3.65 6.28 -25.82
N LEU A 198 -3.61 7.60 -25.59
CA LEU A 198 -4.76 8.48 -25.54
C LEU A 198 -4.67 9.62 -26.56
N LYS A 199 -3.62 9.63 -27.40
CA LYS A 199 -3.39 10.66 -28.39
C LYS A 199 -4.51 10.68 -29.43
N GLY A 200 -5.00 11.88 -29.74
CA GLY A 200 -6.07 12.08 -30.73
C GLY A 200 -7.50 11.76 -30.23
N LEU A 201 -7.65 11.19 -29.03
CA LEU A 201 -8.97 10.99 -28.42
C LEU A 201 -9.59 12.34 -27.99
N SER A 202 -10.92 12.41 -27.99
CA SER A 202 -11.65 13.54 -27.40
C SER A 202 -11.50 13.55 -25.88
N ASN A 203 -11.68 14.70 -25.23
CA ASN A 203 -11.57 14.80 -23.77
C ASN A 203 -12.51 13.83 -23.03
N ALA A 204 -13.73 13.64 -23.53
CA ALA A 204 -14.68 12.67 -22.98
C ALA A 204 -14.18 11.22 -23.10
N ALA A 205 -13.61 10.85 -24.25
CA ALA A 205 -13.03 9.54 -24.46
C ALA A 205 -11.80 9.33 -23.56
N LYS A 206 -10.92 10.34 -23.43
CA LYS A 206 -9.79 10.28 -22.49
C LYS A 206 -10.26 10.10 -21.04
N THR A 207 -11.26 10.86 -20.61
CA THR A 207 -11.83 10.71 -19.26
C THR A 207 -12.34 9.29 -19.02
N LYS A 208 -13.06 8.71 -20.00
CA LYS A 208 -13.54 7.33 -19.92
C LYS A 208 -12.37 6.34 -19.78
N GLU A 209 -11.39 6.42 -20.67
CA GLU A 209 -10.22 5.54 -20.67
C GLU A 209 -9.42 5.63 -19.37
N ILE A 210 -9.23 6.84 -18.83
CA ILE A 210 -8.52 7.04 -17.55
C ILE A 210 -9.31 6.44 -16.38
N LYS A 211 -10.64 6.58 -16.34
CA LYS A 211 -11.49 5.97 -15.31
C LYS A 211 -11.46 4.44 -15.37
N GLU A 212 -11.49 3.87 -16.58
CA GLU A 212 -11.57 2.42 -16.78
C GLU A 212 -10.23 1.71 -16.54
N LYS A 213 -9.11 2.35 -16.90
CA LYS A 213 -7.80 1.71 -16.89
C LYS A 213 -6.86 2.24 -15.81
N GLY A 214 -7.12 3.43 -15.29
CA GLY A 214 -6.29 4.06 -14.28
C GLY A 214 -6.47 3.42 -12.91
N VAL A 215 -5.35 3.10 -12.27
CA VAL A 215 -5.27 2.70 -10.86
C VAL A 215 -4.73 3.89 -10.04
N PRO A 216 -5.49 4.43 -9.06
CA PRO A 216 -5.06 5.57 -8.25
C PRO A 216 -3.70 5.34 -7.60
N TYR A 217 -2.87 6.37 -7.61
CA TYR A 217 -1.49 6.43 -7.10
C TYR A 217 -0.50 5.44 -7.72
N LEU A 218 -0.92 4.68 -8.72
CA LEU A 218 -0.12 3.73 -9.48
C LEU A 218 -0.14 4.01 -10.99
N THR A 219 -0.82 5.06 -11.43
CA THR A 219 -0.91 5.42 -12.85
C THR A 219 -0.27 6.76 -13.10
N LEU A 220 0.73 6.80 -13.96
CA LEU A 220 1.30 8.04 -14.47
C LEU A 220 0.44 8.56 -15.62
N VAL A 221 0.10 9.85 -15.59
CA VAL A 221 -0.63 10.55 -16.64
C VAL A 221 0.36 11.47 -17.34
N HIS A 222 0.61 11.25 -18.62
CA HIS A 222 1.62 11.96 -19.39
C HIS A 222 1.01 12.86 -20.46
N LEU A 223 1.63 14.04 -20.62
CA LEU A 223 1.50 14.90 -21.78
C LEU A 223 2.89 15.45 -22.13
N PRO A 224 3.14 15.89 -23.38
CA PRO A 224 4.46 16.39 -23.75
C PRO A 224 4.97 17.51 -22.83
N GLY A 225 6.05 17.24 -22.10
CA GLY A 225 6.68 18.17 -21.16
C GLY A 225 6.14 18.14 -19.73
N HIS A 226 5.18 17.25 -19.39
CA HIS A 226 4.65 17.14 -18.03
C HIS A 226 4.23 15.71 -17.69
N ILE A 227 4.38 15.33 -16.42
CA ILE A 227 3.90 14.05 -15.91
C ILE A 227 3.25 14.21 -14.54
N MET A 228 2.24 13.40 -14.28
CA MET A 228 1.37 13.53 -13.12
C MET A 228 1.03 12.14 -12.57
N LEU A 229 0.64 12.08 -11.31
CA LEU A 229 0.18 10.84 -10.67
C LEU A 229 -1.34 10.87 -10.56
N TYR A 230 -2.02 9.91 -11.18
CA TYR A 230 -3.48 9.77 -11.08
C TYR A 230 -3.92 9.54 -9.63
N ALA A 231 -4.94 10.25 -9.15
CA ALA A 231 -5.42 10.21 -7.77
C ALA A 231 -6.88 9.74 -7.64
N GLY A 232 -7.46 9.20 -8.72
CA GLY A 232 -8.87 8.81 -8.78
C GLY A 232 -9.75 9.86 -9.45
N TYR A 233 -11.06 9.73 -9.26
CA TYR A 233 -12.05 10.60 -9.89
C TYR A 233 -13.26 10.83 -8.99
N LYS A 234 -13.99 11.93 -9.23
CA LYS A 234 -15.31 12.19 -8.64
C LYS A 234 -16.21 12.82 -9.70
N GLY A 235 -17.32 12.15 -10.02
CA GLY A 235 -18.13 12.54 -11.18
C GLY A 235 -17.27 12.47 -12.45
N ASP A 236 -17.19 13.57 -13.21
CA ASP A 236 -16.37 13.67 -14.42
C ASP A 236 -14.96 14.23 -14.21
N ASP A 237 -14.66 14.68 -12.99
CA ASP A 237 -13.35 15.20 -12.67
C ASP A 237 -12.36 14.08 -12.34
N ILE A 238 -11.32 13.97 -13.17
CA ILE A 238 -10.13 13.16 -12.92
C ILE A 238 -9.18 13.99 -12.05
N TYR A 239 -8.80 13.48 -10.89
CA TYR A 239 -7.83 14.11 -10.00
C TYR A 239 -6.43 13.57 -10.27
N VAL A 240 -5.45 14.47 -10.19
CA VAL A 240 -4.03 14.13 -10.27
C VAL A 240 -3.24 14.87 -9.20
N VAL A 241 -2.16 14.25 -8.73
CA VAL A 241 -1.13 14.90 -7.91
C VAL A 241 0.08 15.17 -8.79
N HIS A 242 0.59 16.39 -8.78
CA HIS A 242 1.72 16.78 -9.62
C HIS A 242 2.45 18.01 -9.07
N ASP A 243 3.73 18.15 -9.41
CA ASP A 243 4.43 19.42 -9.28
C ASP A 243 4.42 20.16 -10.61
N ALA A 244 3.70 21.27 -10.68
CA ALA A 244 3.39 21.95 -11.93
C ALA A 244 3.72 23.44 -11.88
N TRP A 245 4.36 23.94 -12.96
CA TRP A 245 4.63 25.37 -13.08
C TRP A 245 3.36 26.18 -13.35
N GLY A 246 2.66 25.91 -14.46
CA GLY A 246 1.45 26.65 -14.81
C GLY A 246 0.86 26.27 -16.16
N LEU A 247 -0.37 26.72 -16.40
CA LEU A 247 -1.12 26.50 -17.63
C LEU A 247 -0.82 27.60 -18.65
N LYS A 248 -0.75 27.24 -19.93
CA LYS A 248 -0.57 28.22 -21.01
C LYS A 248 -1.85 29.03 -21.20
N THR A 249 -1.74 30.36 -21.20
CA THR A 249 -2.86 31.28 -21.51
C THR A 249 -2.86 31.68 -22.98
N GLU A 250 -3.95 32.30 -23.46
CA GLU A 250 -4.10 32.75 -24.85
C GLU A 250 -2.97 33.69 -25.32
N ASN A 251 -2.55 34.61 -24.45
CA ASN A 251 -1.51 35.59 -24.74
C ASN A 251 -0.08 35.01 -24.56
N ASN A 252 0.10 33.70 -24.71
CA ASN A 252 1.35 32.97 -24.45
C ASN A 252 1.92 33.13 -23.02
N GLY A 253 1.12 33.63 -22.07
CA GLY A 253 1.49 33.73 -20.67
C GLY A 253 1.39 32.39 -19.92
N ARG A 254 1.49 32.45 -18.58
CA ARG A 254 1.30 31.32 -17.69
C ARG A 254 0.33 31.67 -16.56
N ALA A 255 -0.73 30.88 -16.39
CA ALA A 255 -1.53 30.85 -15.18
C ALA A 255 -0.84 29.92 -14.18
N LEU A 256 -0.16 30.51 -13.20
CA LEU A 256 0.74 29.78 -12.29
C LEU A 256 -0.03 28.85 -11.35
N ILE A 257 0.51 27.64 -11.20
CA ILE A 257 0.28 26.74 -10.07
C ILE A 257 1.49 26.85 -9.15
N GLY A 258 2.70 26.68 -9.72
CA GLY A 258 3.99 26.96 -9.09
C GLY A 258 4.35 26.04 -7.93
N ALA A 259 3.70 24.89 -7.80
CA ALA A 259 3.86 24.01 -6.65
C ALA A 259 3.37 22.57 -6.91
N THR A 260 3.73 21.68 -6.00
CA THR A 260 3.06 20.39 -5.82
C THR A 260 1.60 20.60 -5.38
N ALA A 261 0.66 20.14 -6.19
CA ALA A 261 -0.77 20.34 -6.00
C ALA A 261 -1.58 19.09 -6.35
N ILE A 262 -2.82 19.04 -5.83
CA ILE A 262 -3.86 18.14 -6.33
C ILE A 262 -4.79 18.99 -7.21
N THR A 263 -4.91 18.63 -8.48
CA THR A 263 -5.74 19.36 -9.44
C THR A 263 -6.64 18.40 -10.21
N THR A 264 -7.68 18.93 -10.86
CA THR A 264 -8.40 18.14 -11.86
C THR A 264 -7.69 18.26 -13.21
N LEU A 265 -7.80 17.26 -14.09
CA LEU A 265 -7.29 17.38 -15.46
C LEU A 265 -8.01 18.47 -16.30
N ASN A 266 -9.15 18.95 -15.81
CA ASN A 266 -9.89 20.08 -16.37
C ASN A 266 -9.54 21.43 -15.73
N ILE A 267 -8.47 21.50 -14.91
CA ILE A 267 -8.05 22.76 -14.28
C ILE A 267 -7.89 23.86 -15.33
N GLY A 268 -8.45 25.03 -15.03
CA GLY A 268 -8.46 26.18 -15.93
C GLY A 268 -9.71 26.29 -16.82
N GLN A 269 -10.62 25.30 -16.86
CA GLN A 269 -11.81 25.34 -17.73
C GLN A 269 -12.74 26.55 -17.50
N ASN A 270 -12.74 27.10 -16.28
CA ASN A 270 -13.57 28.24 -15.91
C ASN A 270 -12.86 29.60 -16.10
N ARG A 271 -11.65 29.61 -16.68
CA ARG A 271 -10.91 30.84 -16.96
C ARG A 271 -11.08 31.24 -18.42
N SER A 272 -11.46 32.48 -18.64
CA SER A 272 -11.64 33.02 -20.00
C SER A 272 -10.33 33.12 -20.80
N ASP A 273 -9.18 33.17 -20.13
CA ASP A 273 -7.86 33.27 -20.76
C ASP A 273 -7.19 31.91 -21.04
N ILE A 274 -7.91 30.80 -20.85
CA ILE A 274 -7.42 29.43 -21.12
C ILE A 274 -8.37 28.71 -22.06
N GLN A 275 -7.91 28.46 -23.28
CA GLN A 275 -8.65 27.68 -24.27
C GLN A 275 -8.77 26.21 -23.89
N ASN A 276 -9.83 25.54 -24.36
CA ASN A 276 -10.01 24.09 -24.17
C ASN A 276 -8.79 23.28 -24.63
N ALA A 277 -8.14 23.64 -25.73
CA ALA A 277 -6.93 22.98 -26.21
C ALA A 277 -5.73 23.11 -25.24
N ASN A 278 -5.77 24.06 -24.31
CA ASN A 278 -4.74 24.31 -23.32
C ASN A 278 -4.96 23.61 -21.96
N LEU A 279 -6.13 23.00 -21.73
CA LEU A 279 -6.39 22.16 -20.56
C LEU A 279 -5.45 20.95 -20.53
N LEU A 280 -5.20 20.42 -19.33
CA LEU A 280 -4.31 19.26 -19.17
C LEU A 280 -4.88 18.04 -19.90
N ILE A 281 -6.17 17.72 -19.70
CA ILE A 281 -6.84 16.58 -20.35
C ILE A 281 -6.69 16.61 -21.88
N SER A 282 -6.77 17.81 -22.48
CA SER A 282 -6.66 17.99 -23.93
C SER A 282 -5.29 17.61 -24.46
N LYS A 283 -4.25 17.74 -23.63
CA LYS A 283 -2.86 17.45 -23.99
C LYS A 283 -2.37 16.07 -23.57
N VAL A 284 -3.09 15.37 -22.69
CA VAL A 284 -2.76 13.99 -22.29
C VAL A 284 -2.64 13.11 -23.52
N ASP A 285 -1.50 12.46 -23.68
CA ASP A 285 -1.24 11.53 -24.79
C ASP A 285 -1.19 10.07 -24.34
N SER A 286 -1.02 9.81 -23.04
CA SER A 286 -0.97 8.45 -22.51
C SER A 286 -1.18 8.39 -21.01
N ILE A 287 -1.65 7.23 -20.56
CA ILE A 287 -1.52 6.80 -19.17
C ILE A 287 -0.67 5.54 -19.09
N ASN A 288 0.04 5.38 -17.98
CA ASN A 288 1.00 4.31 -17.78
C ASN A 288 0.78 3.72 -16.40
N VAL A 289 0.23 2.51 -16.34
CA VAL A 289 -0.05 1.81 -15.08
C VAL A 289 1.22 1.13 -14.61
N ILE A 290 1.77 1.62 -13.51
CA ILE A 290 2.95 1.12 -12.83
C ILE A 290 2.49 0.10 -11.80
N LYS A 291 2.86 -1.17 -11.98
CA LYS A 291 2.58 -2.24 -11.02
C LYS A 291 3.87 -2.54 -10.26
N PRO A 292 4.03 -2.11 -9.00
CA PRO A 292 5.21 -2.44 -8.21
C PRO A 292 5.39 -3.96 -8.14
N GLU A 293 6.63 -4.47 -8.23
CA GLU A 293 6.89 -5.90 -8.08
C GLU A 293 6.40 -6.43 -6.71
N ASN A 294 6.42 -5.59 -5.66
CA ASN A 294 5.87 -5.93 -4.34
C ASN A 294 4.33 -5.99 -4.32
N PHE A 295 3.66 -5.25 -5.21
CA PHE A 295 2.20 -5.29 -5.36
C PHE A 295 1.79 -6.49 -6.22
N ILE A 296 2.58 -6.82 -7.25
CA ILE A 296 2.43 -8.05 -8.02
C ILE A 296 2.70 -9.26 -7.12
N SER A 297 3.72 -9.22 -6.26
CA SER A 297 4.02 -10.31 -5.35
C SER A 297 2.92 -10.46 -4.29
N ASP A 298 2.40 -9.37 -3.70
CA ASP A 298 1.32 -9.45 -2.72
C ASP A 298 -0.02 -9.90 -3.33
N LYS A 299 -0.40 -9.34 -4.50
CA LYS A 299 -1.60 -9.76 -5.23
C LYS A 299 -1.49 -11.21 -5.71
N ALA A 300 -0.36 -11.60 -6.29
CA ALA A 300 -0.12 -12.98 -6.72
C ALA A 300 -0.08 -13.94 -5.53
N ARG A 301 0.49 -13.53 -4.40
CA ARG A 301 0.49 -14.26 -3.14
C ARG A 301 -0.94 -14.49 -2.64
N LYS A 302 -1.77 -13.45 -2.57
CA LYS A 302 -3.18 -13.52 -2.17
C LYS A 302 -4.04 -14.34 -3.12
N ILE A 303 -3.84 -14.18 -4.43
CA ILE A 303 -4.46 -15.04 -5.44
C ILE A 303 -4.05 -16.48 -5.19
N SER A 304 -2.76 -16.76 -5.02
CA SER A 304 -2.27 -18.12 -4.79
C SER A 304 -2.80 -18.72 -3.49
N ALA A 305 -2.95 -17.92 -2.43
CA ALA A 305 -3.61 -18.34 -1.18
C ALA A 305 -5.08 -18.70 -1.42
N LEU A 306 -5.82 -17.87 -2.17
CA LEU A 306 -7.21 -18.13 -2.55
C LEU A 306 -7.36 -19.42 -3.39
N GLU A 307 -6.51 -19.59 -4.41
CA GLU A 307 -6.50 -20.78 -5.27
C GLU A 307 -6.22 -22.05 -4.45
N ARG A 308 -5.23 -22.02 -3.54
CA ARG A 308 -4.92 -23.17 -2.66
C ARG A 308 -6.03 -23.45 -1.67
N ALA A 309 -6.65 -22.42 -1.12
CA ALA A 309 -7.70 -22.53 -0.11
C ALA A 309 -8.97 -23.19 -0.65
N TYR A 310 -9.36 -22.86 -1.89
CA TYR A 310 -10.67 -23.22 -2.44
C TYR A 310 -10.62 -24.05 -3.73
N GLY A 311 -9.44 -24.35 -4.25
CA GLY A 311 -9.27 -25.09 -5.51
C GLY A 311 -9.80 -24.35 -6.74
N VAL A 312 -9.94 -23.02 -6.66
CA VAL A 312 -10.35 -22.16 -7.76
C VAL A 312 -9.14 -21.71 -8.59
N LYS A 313 -9.39 -21.14 -9.76
CA LYS A 313 -8.34 -20.51 -10.60
C LYS A 313 -8.65 -19.05 -10.87
N VAL A 314 -7.66 -18.18 -10.72
CA VAL A 314 -7.81 -16.74 -11.02
C VAL A 314 -7.06 -16.41 -12.29
N GLU A 315 -7.81 -16.12 -13.36
CA GLU A 315 -7.27 -15.80 -14.67
C GLU A 315 -7.99 -14.57 -15.22
N GLU A 316 -7.24 -13.59 -15.75
CA GLU A 316 -7.82 -12.41 -16.40
C GLU A 316 -8.88 -11.67 -15.54
N ASN A 317 -8.63 -11.57 -14.23
CA ASN A 317 -9.54 -10.97 -13.25
C ASN A 317 -10.85 -11.75 -13.00
N LEU A 318 -10.88 -13.03 -13.36
CA LEU A 318 -12.01 -13.93 -13.13
C LEU A 318 -11.57 -15.10 -12.24
N VAL A 319 -12.33 -15.33 -11.17
CA VAL A 319 -12.27 -16.55 -10.39
C VAL A 319 -13.13 -17.60 -11.09
N LYS A 320 -12.47 -18.59 -11.70
CA LYS A 320 -13.07 -19.71 -12.42
C LYS A 320 -13.30 -20.88 -11.47
N PHE A 321 -14.51 -21.41 -11.51
CA PHE A 321 -14.95 -22.56 -10.72
C PHE A 321 -14.90 -23.83 -11.57
N SER A 322 -14.86 -24.98 -10.90
CA SER A 322 -14.84 -26.29 -11.57
C SER A 322 -16.13 -26.62 -12.34
N ASP A 323 -17.24 -25.94 -12.03
CA ASP A 323 -18.50 -26.04 -12.76
C ASP A 323 -18.53 -25.23 -14.07
N GLY A 324 -17.43 -24.55 -14.41
CA GLY A 324 -17.29 -23.70 -15.60
C GLY A 324 -17.83 -22.28 -15.43
N THR A 325 -18.44 -21.95 -14.28
CA THR A 325 -18.86 -20.58 -13.98
C THR A 325 -17.68 -19.72 -13.52
N SER A 326 -17.88 -18.40 -13.50
CA SER A 326 -16.85 -17.46 -13.05
C SER A 326 -17.44 -16.26 -12.32
N LEU A 327 -16.68 -15.70 -11.39
CA LEU A 327 -16.96 -14.43 -10.73
C LEU A 327 -15.83 -13.42 -10.97
N VAL A 328 -16.15 -12.13 -10.94
CA VAL A 328 -15.14 -11.07 -10.99
C VAL A 328 -14.30 -11.11 -9.71
N TYR A 329 -12.98 -11.11 -9.86
CA TYR A 329 -12.05 -11.10 -8.74
C TYR A 329 -11.98 -9.71 -8.08
N ASP A 330 -11.74 -8.66 -8.87
CA ASP A 330 -11.54 -7.27 -8.42
C ASP A 330 -12.41 -6.33 -9.30
N ASP A 331 -13.33 -5.58 -8.68
CA ASP A 331 -14.20 -4.62 -9.35
C ASP A 331 -13.55 -3.23 -9.52
N PHE A 332 -12.32 -3.08 -9.02
CA PHE A 332 -11.49 -1.88 -9.03
C PHE A 332 -12.13 -0.66 -8.34
N LYS A 333 -13.13 -0.86 -7.46
CA LYS A 333 -13.73 0.21 -6.67
C LYS A 333 -13.17 0.22 -5.25
N GLN A 334 -12.88 1.42 -4.76
CA GLN A 334 -12.45 1.58 -3.37
C GLN A 334 -13.60 1.25 -2.40
N LYS A 335 -13.35 0.34 -1.45
CA LYS A 335 -14.25 0.02 -0.33
C LYS A 335 -13.72 0.59 0.98
N ASP A 336 -14.61 0.74 1.95
CA ASP A 336 -14.24 1.02 3.34
C ASP A 336 -13.78 -0.27 4.05
N ASP A 337 -13.05 -0.13 5.17
CA ASP A 337 -12.57 -1.25 6.00
C ASP A 337 -13.69 -2.20 6.46
N GLU A 338 -14.95 -1.73 6.44
CA GLU A 338 -16.13 -2.51 6.84
C GLU A 338 -16.90 -3.15 5.68
N CYS A 339 -16.50 -2.83 4.44
CA CYS A 339 -17.15 -3.22 3.19
C CYS A 339 -18.67 -2.99 3.20
N SER A 340 -19.10 -1.79 3.62
CA SER A 340 -20.50 -1.38 3.72
C SER A 340 -21.20 -1.30 2.35
N ILE A 341 -20.44 -1.10 1.28
CA ILE A 341 -20.91 -0.97 -0.10
C ILE A 341 -20.79 -2.26 -0.93
N GLY A 342 -20.55 -3.41 -0.28
CA GLY A 342 -20.43 -4.73 -0.92
C GLY A 342 -19.01 -5.03 -1.40
N ALA A 343 -18.45 -6.12 -0.87
CA ALA A 343 -17.09 -6.59 -1.17
C ALA A 343 -17.06 -7.51 -2.40
N ASP A 344 -16.04 -7.34 -3.22
CA ASP A 344 -15.63 -8.34 -4.20
C ASP A 344 -14.69 -9.39 -3.57
N ILE A 345 -14.07 -10.24 -4.41
CA ILE A 345 -13.24 -11.36 -3.91
C ILE A 345 -11.85 -10.88 -3.48
N GLU A 346 -11.31 -9.83 -4.09
CA GLU A 346 -10.05 -9.20 -3.69
C GLU A 346 -10.18 -8.58 -2.30
N ASP A 347 -11.28 -7.88 -2.06
CA ASP A 347 -11.61 -7.26 -0.77
C ASP A 347 -11.60 -8.28 0.39
N MET A 348 -11.94 -9.55 0.12
CA MET A 348 -12.04 -10.59 1.14
C MET A 348 -10.74 -10.78 1.90
N ASN A 349 -9.58 -10.65 1.24
CA ASN A 349 -8.24 -10.76 1.82
C ASN A 349 -7.34 -9.54 1.56
N ALA A 350 -7.94 -8.37 1.32
CA ALA A 350 -7.23 -7.09 1.13
C ALA A 350 -6.40 -6.70 2.37
N LEU A 351 -6.91 -6.95 3.58
CA LEU A 351 -6.18 -6.73 4.84
C LEU A 351 -5.45 -8.00 5.29
N ASP A 352 -4.18 -7.87 5.64
CA ASP A 352 -3.39 -8.98 6.20
C ASP A 352 -3.90 -9.35 7.61
N TYR A 353 -4.25 -10.62 7.79
CA TYR A 353 -4.57 -11.15 9.11
C TYR A 353 -3.27 -11.40 9.89
N ALA A 354 -3.14 -10.80 11.07
CA ALA A 354 -1.94 -10.88 11.91
C ALA A 354 -1.81 -12.23 12.66
N ALA A 355 -1.94 -13.35 11.95
CA ALA A 355 -1.78 -14.69 12.51
C ALA A 355 -0.47 -14.82 13.29
N PHE A 356 -0.49 -15.53 14.43
CA PHE A 356 0.68 -15.82 15.27
C PHE A 356 1.41 -14.60 15.86
N SER A 357 1.03 -13.38 15.49
CA SER A 357 1.59 -12.15 16.06
C SER A 357 1.12 -11.97 17.51
N PRO A 358 1.89 -11.27 18.37
CA PRO A 358 1.49 -10.98 19.75
C PRO A 358 0.06 -10.43 19.83
N LEU A 359 -0.71 -10.80 20.86
CA LEU A 359 -2.10 -10.32 21.01
C LEU A 359 -2.22 -8.81 21.24
N SER A 360 -1.09 -8.14 21.53
CA SER A 360 -0.98 -6.68 21.62
C SER A 360 -0.82 -5.98 20.26
N THR A 361 -0.75 -6.73 19.15
CA THR A 361 -0.70 -6.18 17.80
C THR A 361 -1.93 -5.32 17.53
N ALA A 362 -1.77 -4.21 16.80
CA ALA A 362 -2.85 -3.29 16.47
C ALA A 362 -4.03 -4.03 15.80
N LEU A 363 -5.24 -3.68 16.23
CA LEU A 363 -6.48 -4.29 15.73
C LEU A 363 -6.74 -3.88 14.28
N SER A 364 -7.22 -4.83 13.49
CA SER A 364 -7.53 -4.69 12.06
C SER A 364 -8.74 -5.56 11.73
N ASP A 365 -9.66 -5.05 10.93
CA ASP A 365 -10.88 -5.77 10.50
C ASP A 365 -10.62 -6.81 9.39
N ALA A 366 -9.41 -7.37 9.36
CA ALA A 366 -9.01 -8.40 8.41
C ALA A 366 -9.97 -9.60 8.44
N GLY A 367 -10.53 -9.93 7.27
CA GLY A 367 -11.53 -10.98 7.08
C GLY A 367 -12.99 -10.58 7.34
N ARG A 368 -13.30 -9.34 7.71
CA ARG A 368 -14.72 -8.90 7.84
C ARG A 368 -15.38 -8.63 6.48
N CYS A 369 -14.63 -8.26 5.45
CA CYS A 369 -15.11 -8.14 4.09
C CYS A 369 -15.41 -9.53 3.50
N ARG A 370 -16.57 -9.66 2.84
CA ARG A 370 -17.09 -10.95 2.34
C ARG A 370 -17.84 -10.77 1.03
N ASN A 371 -17.46 -11.56 0.03
CA ASN A 371 -18.25 -11.72 -1.18
C ASN A 371 -19.24 -12.89 -0.99
N TYR A 372 -20.53 -12.57 -0.86
CA TYR A 372 -21.57 -13.56 -0.55
C TYR A 372 -21.85 -14.52 -1.70
N GLU A 373 -21.64 -14.09 -2.93
CA GLU A 373 -21.80 -14.94 -4.12
C GLU A 373 -20.69 -16.02 -4.16
N PHE A 374 -19.45 -15.60 -3.91
CA PHE A 374 -18.31 -16.50 -3.76
C PHE A 374 -18.50 -17.48 -2.60
N LEU A 375 -18.82 -17.00 -1.39
CA LEU A 375 -19.08 -17.90 -0.24
C LEU A 375 -20.27 -18.83 -0.50
N GLY A 376 -21.31 -18.35 -1.19
CA GLY A 376 -22.43 -19.16 -1.64
C GLY A 376 -22.00 -20.30 -2.58
N LYS A 377 -21.13 -20.01 -3.54
CA LYS A 377 -20.53 -21.02 -4.44
C LYS A 377 -19.66 -22.04 -3.70
N ILE A 378 -18.89 -21.59 -2.71
CA ILE A 378 -17.92 -22.42 -1.98
C ILE A 378 -18.60 -23.33 -0.93
N TYR A 379 -19.60 -22.80 -0.21
CA TYR A 379 -20.16 -23.46 0.98
C TYR A 379 -21.65 -23.81 0.88
N GLY A 380 -22.38 -23.20 -0.05
CA GLY A 380 -23.82 -23.36 -0.25
C GLY A 380 -24.53 -22.01 -0.32
N SER A 381 -25.41 -21.85 -1.31
CA SER A 381 -26.11 -20.60 -1.64
C SER A 381 -27.45 -20.43 -0.91
N SER A 382 -27.95 -21.49 -0.27
CA SER A 382 -29.20 -21.51 0.49
C SER A 382 -29.07 -22.30 1.79
N GLU A 383 -30.02 -22.09 2.72
CA GLU A 383 -30.04 -22.83 4.00
C GLU A 383 -30.07 -24.34 3.80
N SER A 384 -30.85 -24.83 2.83
CA SER A 384 -30.96 -26.25 2.51
C SER A 384 -29.64 -26.82 1.96
N GLU A 385 -28.97 -26.09 1.07
CA GLU A 385 -27.67 -26.49 0.53
C GLU A 385 -26.60 -26.53 1.62
N VAL A 386 -26.53 -25.52 2.48
CA VAL A 386 -25.57 -25.53 3.58
C VAL A 386 -25.86 -26.68 4.54
N LYS A 387 -27.12 -26.89 4.94
CA LYS A 387 -27.50 -28.03 5.82
C LYS A 387 -27.09 -29.37 5.23
N ALA A 388 -27.21 -29.56 3.92
CA ALA A 388 -26.77 -30.79 3.24
C ALA A 388 -25.24 -30.98 3.27
N ASN A 389 -24.47 -29.90 3.44
CA ASN A 389 -23.02 -29.93 3.54
C ASN A 389 -22.50 -30.09 4.98
N LEU A 390 -23.36 -29.99 6.02
CA LEU A 390 -22.93 -30.07 7.42
C LEU A 390 -22.63 -31.51 7.84
N VAL A 391 -21.56 -31.68 8.59
CA VAL A 391 -21.18 -32.93 9.26
C VAL A 391 -20.92 -32.66 10.74
N ASP A 392 -21.07 -33.69 11.57
CA ASP A 392 -20.80 -33.58 13.01
C ASP A 392 -19.30 -33.53 13.28
N VAL A 393 -18.83 -32.45 13.89
CA VAL A 393 -17.53 -32.36 14.55
C VAL A 393 -17.70 -32.73 16.03
N VAL A 394 -16.88 -33.65 16.52
CA VAL A 394 -16.90 -34.04 17.94
C VAL A 394 -16.00 -33.09 18.72
N TRP A 395 -16.61 -32.16 19.46
CA TRP A 395 -15.96 -31.13 20.26
C TRP A 395 -15.53 -31.65 21.64
N LEU A 396 -14.22 -31.61 21.90
CA LEU A 396 -13.58 -32.05 23.14
C LEU A 396 -14.05 -33.44 23.57
N LYS A 397 -13.72 -34.46 22.76
CA LYS A 397 -14.22 -35.84 22.89
C LYS A 397 -14.16 -36.42 24.30
N ASP A 398 -13.11 -36.14 25.06
CA ASP A 398 -12.91 -36.74 26.39
C ASP A 398 -13.54 -35.92 27.52
N SER A 399 -13.87 -34.64 27.28
CA SER A 399 -14.40 -33.73 28.31
C SER A 399 -15.87 -33.37 28.12
N LEU A 400 -16.31 -33.06 26.90
CA LEU A 400 -17.66 -32.61 26.59
C LEU A 400 -18.40 -33.50 25.59
N ALA A 401 -17.67 -34.08 24.62
CA ALA A 401 -18.21 -34.92 23.55
C ALA A 401 -19.41 -34.31 22.80
N LEU A 402 -19.44 -32.99 22.63
CA LEU A 402 -20.54 -32.30 21.94
C LEU A 402 -20.44 -32.53 20.43
N LYS A 403 -21.58 -32.70 19.78
CA LYS A 403 -21.68 -32.75 18.32
C LYS A 403 -22.00 -31.36 17.80
N LEU A 404 -21.06 -30.76 17.08
CA LEU A 404 -21.21 -29.44 16.49
C LEU A 404 -21.30 -29.58 14.96
N PRO A 405 -22.43 -29.19 14.33
CA PRO A 405 -22.54 -29.27 12.89
C PRO A 405 -21.62 -28.23 12.23
N PHE A 406 -20.81 -28.64 11.27
CA PHE A 406 -19.86 -27.78 10.57
C PHE A 406 -19.74 -28.17 9.10
N ASN A 407 -19.41 -27.22 8.23
CA ASN A 407 -19.42 -27.44 6.79
C ASN A 407 -18.27 -28.36 6.35
N SER A 408 -18.59 -29.43 5.60
CA SER A 408 -17.59 -30.38 5.09
C SER A 408 -16.78 -29.86 3.90
N LYS A 409 -17.24 -28.81 3.22
CA LYS A 409 -16.58 -28.27 2.04
C LYS A 409 -15.27 -27.57 2.40
N ASN A 410 -14.30 -27.68 1.49
CA ASN A 410 -12.99 -27.00 1.55
C ASN A 410 -12.25 -27.19 2.89
N GLY A 411 -12.41 -28.36 3.52
CA GLY A 411 -11.67 -28.73 4.74
C GLY A 411 -12.15 -28.09 6.03
N ALA A 412 -13.25 -27.31 6.03
CA ALA A 412 -13.66 -26.54 7.19
C ALA A 412 -13.98 -27.42 8.42
N ALA A 413 -14.80 -28.48 8.27
CA ALA A 413 -15.11 -29.40 9.36
C ALA A 413 -13.88 -30.19 9.83
N ALA A 414 -12.99 -30.59 8.91
CA ALA A 414 -11.75 -31.26 9.25
C ALA A 414 -10.83 -30.36 10.08
N ALA A 415 -10.74 -29.07 9.72
CA ALA A 415 -9.99 -28.08 10.47
C ALA A 415 -10.55 -27.88 11.89
N LEU A 416 -11.88 -27.76 12.04
CA LEU A 416 -12.49 -27.66 13.37
C LEU A 416 -12.30 -28.95 14.20
N GLN A 417 -12.34 -30.12 13.57
CA GLN A 417 -12.05 -31.38 14.24
C GLN A 417 -10.61 -31.42 14.74
N ASN A 418 -9.64 -30.90 13.98
CA ASN A 418 -8.25 -30.81 14.41
C ASN A 418 -8.07 -29.83 15.57
N VAL A 419 -8.76 -28.69 15.55
CA VAL A 419 -8.83 -27.76 16.70
C VAL A 419 -9.35 -28.49 17.94
N SER A 420 -10.48 -29.20 17.79
CA SER A 420 -11.10 -29.96 18.88
C SER A 420 -10.13 -30.99 19.47
N ASN A 421 -9.44 -31.76 18.62
CA ASN A 421 -8.50 -32.80 19.05
C ASN A 421 -7.32 -32.19 19.82
N GLU A 422 -6.74 -31.09 19.33
CA GLU A 422 -5.61 -30.44 19.98
C GLU A 422 -6.00 -29.79 21.31
N LEU A 423 -7.15 -29.11 21.36
CA LEU A 423 -7.68 -28.56 22.60
C LEU A 423 -8.10 -29.64 23.60
N ASN A 424 -8.55 -30.81 23.13
CA ASN A 424 -8.85 -31.96 23.98
C ASN A 424 -7.60 -32.45 24.72
N GLU A 425 -6.48 -32.58 24.02
CA GLU A 425 -5.21 -32.96 24.66
C GLU A 425 -4.68 -31.86 25.59
N MET A 426 -4.79 -30.59 25.20
CA MET A 426 -4.38 -29.47 26.06
C MET A 426 -5.23 -29.36 27.33
N ALA A 427 -6.53 -29.67 27.26
CA ALA A 427 -7.41 -29.63 28.42
C ALA A 427 -7.08 -30.71 29.46
N LYS A 428 -6.41 -31.82 29.07
CA LYS A 428 -5.94 -32.85 30.01
C LYS A 428 -4.83 -32.33 30.91
N SER A 429 -3.90 -31.54 30.35
CA SER A 429 -2.78 -30.96 31.11
C SER A 429 -3.12 -29.61 31.74
N ASP A 430 -4.08 -28.87 31.18
CA ASP A 430 -4.55 -27.59 31.71
C ASP A 430 -6.09 -27.51 31.68
N PRO A 431 -6.76 -28.07 32.71
CA PRO A 431 -8.22 -28.10 32.79
C PRO A 431 -8.88 -26.71 32.85
N ALA A 432 -8.15 -25.65 33.19
CA ALA A 432 -8.69 -24.28 33.22
C ALA A 432 -9.10 -23.80 31.82
N LEU A 433 -8.56 -24.40 30.76
CA LEU A 433 -9.00 -24.15 29.39
C LEU A 433 -10.48 -24.44 29.16
N LEU A 434 -11.04 -25.44 29.86
CA LEU A 434 -12.44 -25.84 29.69
C LEU A 434 -13.41 -24.72 30.04
N GLU A 435 -13.02 -23.78 30.89
CA GLU A 435 -13.86 -22.61 31.22
C GLU A 435 -14.20 -21.77 29.99
N TYR A 436 -13.30 -21.69 29.02
CA TYR A 436 -13.46 -20.92 27.78
C TYR A 436 -14.06 -21.75 26.64
N LEU A 437 -14.03 -23.08 26.75
CA LEU A 437 -14.41 -24.01 25.67
C LEU A 437 -15.75 -24.72 25.91
N LYS A 438 -16.25 -24.73 27.16
CA LYS A 438 -17.60 -25.22 27.49
C LYS A 438 -18.66 -24.24 27.02
N ASP A 439 -19.88 -24.75 26.82
CA ASP A 439 -21.04 -23.96 26.41
C ASP A 439 -20.79 -23.09 25.17
N PRO A 440 -20.32 -23.66 24.04
CA PRO A 440 -20.11 -22.88 22.82
C PRO A 440 -21.41 -22.20 22.38
N GLY A 441 -21.32 -20.95 21.92
CA GLY A 441 -22.44 -20.16 21.39
C GLY A 441 -23.07 -20.76 20.12
N GLY A 442 -22.40 -21.71 19.50
CA GLY A 442 -22.90 -22.52 18.38
C GLY A 442 -22.00 -22.43 17.15
N THR A 443 -22.33 -23.22 16.14
CA THR A 443 -21.58 -23.31 14.87
C THR A 443 -22.43 -23.08 13.62
N PHE A 444 -23.75 -23.27 13.72
CA PHE A 444 -24.66 -23.08 12.60
C PHE A 444 -25.95 -22.38 13.03
N LYS A 445 -26.25 -21.28 12.35
CA LYS A 445 -27.54 -20.58 12.42
C LYS A 445 -27.71 -19.73 11.17
N TRP A 446 -28.62 -20.13 10.28
CA TRP A 446 -28.95 -19.36 9.09
C TRP A 446 -29.63 -18.05 9.47
N ARG A 447 -28.91 -16.93 9.33
CA ARG A 447 -29.43 -15.60 9.70
C ARG A 447 -28.66 -14.47 9.05
N ILE A 448 -29.37 -13.35 8.90
CA ILE A 448 -28.78 -12.05 8.62
C ILE A 448 -28.23 -11.45 9.92
N ILE A 449 -27.09 -10.76 9.85
CA ILE A 449 -26.49 -10.04 10.98
C ILE A 449 -27.38 -8.84 11.32
N ALA A 450 -27.71 -8.68 12.60
CA ALA A 450 -28.60 -7.61 13.07
C ALA A 450 -28.12 -6.22 12.60
N GLY A 451 -29.05 -5.40 12.12
CA GLY A 451 -28.75 -4.05 11.60
C GLY A 451 -28.07 -4.04 10.22
N THR A 452 -28.04 -5.16 9.50
CA THR A 452 -27.40 -5.26 8.18
C THR A 452 -28.26 -6.09 7.22
N ASN A 453 -27.84 -6.15 5.95
CA ASN A 453 -28.36 -7.10 4.95
C ASN A 453 -27.34 -8.23 4.67
N ARG A 454 -26.43 -8.48 5.60
CA ARG A 454 -25.28 -9.38 5.46
C ARG A 454 -25.54 -10.72 6.11
N LEU A 455 -25.30 -11.81 5.38
CA LEU A 455 -25.43 -13.16 5.95
C LEU A 455 -24.31 -13.42 6.97
N SER A 456 -24.66 -14.03 8.11
CA SER A 456 -23.68 -14.39 9.14
C SER A 456 -22.76 -15.52 8.66
N PRO A 457 -21.46 -15.54 9.01
CA PRO A 457 -20.57 -16.69 8.78
C PRO A 457 -21.11 -18.02 9.35
N HIS A 458 -21.84 -17.94 10.47
CA HIS A 458 -22.57 -19.09 11.04
C HIS A 458 -23.62 -19.67 10.08
N SER A 459 -24.11 -18.91 9.11
CA SER A 459 -25.05 -19.42 8.10
C SER A 459 -24.38 -20.33 7.08
N TYR A 460 -23.06 -20.22 6.90
CA TYR A 460 -22.29 -21.11 6.03
C TYR A 460 -21.74 -22.33 6.78
N GLY A 461 -21.88 -22.39 8.11
CA GLY A 461 -21.31 -23.45 8.95
C GLY A 461 -19.78 -23.43 8.99
N ILE A 462 -19.18 -22.24 8.88
CA ILE A 462 -17.73 -22.03 8.87
C ILE A 462 -17.22 -21.24 10.07
N ALA A 463 -18.08 -20.97 11.05
CA ALA A 463 -17.72 -20.22 12.25
C ALA A 463 -18.16 -20.94 13.51
N ILE A 464 -17.44 -20.68 14.60
CA ILE A 464 -17.78 -21.15 15.94
C ILE A 464 -17.65 -19.99 16.91
N ASP A 465 -18.68 -19.81 17.73
CA ASP A 465 -18.57 -18.98 18.92
C ASP A 465 -18.26 -19.91 20.09
N ILE A 466 -17.15 -19.69 20.79
CA ILE A 466 -16.83 -20.45 22.02
C ILE A 466 -17.64 -19.92 23.21
N ASN A 467 -17.13 -19.95 24.44
CA ASN A 467 -17.90 -19.53 25.60
C ASN A 467 -18.22 -18.02 25.58
N VAL A 468 -19.46 -17.67 25.24
CA VAL A 468 -19.94 -16.28 25.15
C VAL A 468 -19.82 -15.55 26.50
N LYS A 469 -20.00 -16.24 27.63
CA LYS A 469 -19.87 -15.61 28.97
C LYS A 469 -18.43 -15.23 29.31
N LYS A 470 -17.45 -15.70 28.54
CA LYS A 470 -16.01 -15.41 28.69
C LYS A 470 -15.47 -14.60 27.53
N SER A 471 -16.29 -13.70 26.98
CA SER A 471 -15.96 -12.92 25.80
C SER A 471 -16.44 -11.48 25.89
N HIS A 472 -15.89 -10.65 25.02
CA HIS A 472 -16.26 -9.25 24.82
C HIS A 472 -16.65 -9.02 23.36
N TYR A 473 -17.59 -8.12 23.14
CA TYR A 473 -18.05 -7.74 21.81
C TYR A 473 -18.26 -6.24 21.73
N TRP A 474 -17.90 -5.64 20.60
CA TRP A 474 -17.75 -4.18 20.50
C TRP A 474 -19.03 -3.38 20.76
N GLN A 475 -20.22 -3.95 20.52
CA GLN A 475 -21.48 -3.23 20.72
C GLN A 475 -21.95 -3.16 22.18
N TRP A 476 -21.50 -4.08 23.03
CA TRP A 476 -21.98 -4.19 24.42
C TRP A 476 -20.89 -4.07 25.49
N SER A 477 -19.62 -3.89 25.08
CA SER A 477 -18.47 -3.81 25.98
C SER A 477 -17.88 -2.40 25.99
N ASN A 478 -17.43 -1.94 27.17
CA ASN A 478 -16.77 -0.65 27.31
C ASN A 478 -15.28 -0.78 26.96
N GLY A 479 -14.97 -0.70 25.67
CA GLY A 479 -13.61 -0.85 25.16
C GLY A 479 -13.17 -2.31 24.98
N TYR A 480 -12.00 -2.49 24.36
CA TYR A 480 -11.43 -3.79 24.08
C TYR A 480 -10.83 -4.44 25.32
N GLN A 481 -11.24 -5.67 25.61
CA GLN A 481 -10.64 -6.52 26.61
C GLN A 481 -10.62 -7.95 26.08
N ASN A 482 -9.47 -8.62 26.17
CA ASN A 482 -9.37 -10.04 25.82
C ASN A 482 -9.34 -10.90 27.08
N LEU A 483 -10.24 -11.87 27.15
CA LEU A 483 -10.23 -12.92 28.16
C LEU A 483 -9.78 -14.28 27.61
N ILE A 484 -9.77 -14.46 26.29
CA ILE A 484 -9.44 -15.74 25.67
C ILE A 484 -7.94 -16.01 25.81
N PRO A 485 -7.54 -17.14 26.43
CA PRO A 485 -6.13 -17.50 26.53
C PRO A 485 -5.46 -17.59 25.17
N GLU A 486 -4.27 -16.99 25.03
CA GLU A 486 -3.51 -16.98 23.77
C GLU A 486 -3.33 -18.38 23.18
N LYS A 487 -3.05 -19.38 24.03
CA LYS A 487 -2.91 -20.78 23.62
C LYS A 487 -4.14 -21.34 22.89
N ILE A 488 -5.37 -20.89 23.20
CA ILE A 488 -6.57 -21.27 22.44
C ILE A 488 -6.53 -20.63 21.06
N VAL A 489 -6.27 -19.32 21.01
CA VAL A 489 -6.17 -18.56 19.75
C VAL A 489 -5.14 -19.17 18.82
N ARG A 490 -3.97 -19.57 19.33
CA ARG A 490 -2.90 -20.20 18.54
C ARG A 490 -3.32 -21.53 17.91
N VAL A 491 -4.11 -22.35 18.61
CA VAL A 491 -4.63 -23.60 18.03
C VAL A 491 -5.58 -23.31 16.87
N PHE A 492 -6.49 -22.35 17.04
CA PHE A 492 -7.37 -21.92 15.97
C PHE A 492 -6.61 -21.36 14.75
N GLU A 493 -5.65 -20.46 14.97
CA GLU A 493 -4.82 -19.89 13.89
C GLU A 493 -4.02 -20.97 13.15
N LYS A 494 -3.45 -21.94 13.90
CA LYS A 494 -2.74 -23.10 13.32
C LYS A 494 -3.62 -23.89 12.37
N HIS A 495 -4.90 -24.02 12.68
CA HIS A 495 -5.91 -24.71 11.87
C HIS A 495 -6.72 -23.74 10.99
N LYS A 496 -6.13 -22.58 10.65
CA LYS A 496 -6.62 -21.66 9.62
C LYS A 496 -7.93 -20.94 9.97
N PHE A 497 -8.17 -20.70 11.26
CA PHE A 497 -9.26 -19.86 11.75
C PHE A 497 -8.76 -18.47 12.11
N ILE A 498 -9.41 -17.45 11.53
CA ILE A 498 -9.26 -16.08 12.00
C ILE A 498 -10.07 -15.87 13.28
N TRP A 499 -9.62 -14.97 14.14
CA TRP A 499 -10.24 -14.70 15.43
C TRP A 499 -10.76 -13.26 15.52
N GLY A 500 -12.02 -13.12 15.91
CA GLY A 500 -12.70 -11.83 16.04
C GLY A 500 -12.10 -10.92 17.11
N GLY A 501 -11.29 -11.44 18.04
CA GLY A 501 -10.52 -10.62 18.96
C GLY A 501 -9.41 -9.79 18.33
N ARG A 502 -9.04 -10.04 17.06
CA ARG A 502 -8.08 -9.20 16.32
C ARG A 502 -8.72 -8.00 15.60
N TRP A 503 -10.06 -7.89 15.61
CA TRP A 503 -10.80 -6.87 14.89
C TRP A 503 -10.91 -5.55 15.65
N LYS A 504 -10.96 -4.42 14.93
CA LYS A 504 -11.35 -3.12 15.52
C LYS A 504 -12.78 -3.25 16.07
N HIS A 505 -13.64 -3.90 15.29
CA HIS A 505 -14.98 -4.33 15.69
C HIS A 505 -14.93 -5.71 16.36
N PHE A 506 -14.26 -5.76 17.51
CA PHE A 506 -13.92 -7.02 18.19
C PHE A 506 -15.14 -7.88 18.54
N ASP A 507 -14.96 -9.19 18.35
CA ASP A 507 -15.90 -10.25 18.69
C ASP A 507 -15.09 -11.44 19.24
N THR A 508 -14.75 -11.40 20.54
CA THR A 508 -13.68 -12.27 21.05
C THR A 508 -14.11 -13.73 21.21
N MET A 509 -15.40 -14.06 21.17
CA MET A 509 -15.84 -15.47 21.13
C MET A 509 -15.73 -16.08 19.74
N HIS A 510 -15.65 -15.24 18.70
CA HIS A 510 -15.88 -15.65 17.33
C HIS A 510 -14.60 -16.13 16.65
N PHE A 511 -14.67 -17.32 16.06
CA PHE A 511 -13.64 -17.87 15.18
C PHE A 511 -14.27 -18.26 13.85
N GLU A 512 -13.64 -17.89 12.74
CA GLU A 512 -14.13 -18.13 11.39
C GLU A 512 -13.05 -18.83 10.56
N TYR A 513 -13.40 -19.94 9.90
CA TYR A 513 -12.51 -20.67 9.02
C TYR A 513 -12.31 -19.88 7.72
N ARG A 514 -11.09 -19.38 7.51
CA ARG A 514 -10.69 -18.51 6.39
C ARG A 514 -9.30 -18.91 5.89
N PRO A 515 -9.17 -20.07 5.23
CA PRO A 515 -7.87 -20.63 4.86
C PRO A 515 -7.05 -19.75 3.92
N GLU A 516 -7.69 -18.87 3.14
CA GLU A 516 -7.04 -17.92 2.24
C GLU A 516 -6.32 -16.77 2.96
N MET A 517 -6.51 -16.64 4.28
CA MET A 517 -5.85 -15.64 5.14
C MET A 517 -4.50 -16.10 5.69
N PHE A 518 -4.12 -17.35 5.42
CA PHE A 518 -2.98 -17.99 6.05
C PHE A 518 -2.10 -18.65 4.99
N GLU A 519 -0.84 -18.22 4.96
CA GLU A 519 0.20 -18.85 4.15
C GLU A 519 0.94 -19.96 4.86
#